data_AF-A0A2U1UPL8-F1
#
_entry.id   AF-A0A2U1UPL8-F1
#
_cell.length_a   1.000
_cell.length_b   1.000
_cell.length_c   1.000
_cell.angle_alpha   90.00
_cell.angle_beta   90.00
_cell.angle_gamma   90.00
#
_symmetry.space_group_name_H-M   'P 1'
#
loop_
_entity.id
_entity.type
_entity.pdbx_description
1 polymer ?
#
loop_
_entity_poly.entity_id
_entity_poly.type
_entity_poly.pdbx_seq_one_letter_code
_entity_poly.pdbx_strand_id
1 'polypeptide(L)'
;MLLANATITTVRYRWGYQFPRPTGLRVLLCNDGGTKCFDVTTVGSGTVNFDGESVSANTPVRFYARVDGTGTMSPLIGEQGQFRSEL
;
A
#
# COMPACT_ATOMS: atom_id res chain seq x y z
N MET A 1 -29.76 17.06 5.65
CA MET A 1 -29.17 15.76 5.27
C MET A 1 -27.67 15.86 5.53
N LEU A 2 -27.20 15.35 6.67
CA LEU A 2 -25.76 15.26 6.94
C LEU A 2 -25.23 14.09 6.13
N LEU A 3 -24.47 14.35 5.06
CA LEU A 3 -23.70 13.32 4.39
C LEU A 3 -22.60 12.91 5.40
N ALA A 4 -22.77 11.76 6.05
CA ALA A 4 -21.66 11.12 6.73
C ALA A 4 -20.58 10.85 5.67
N ASN A 5 -19.44 11.51 5.78
CA ASN A 5 -18.29 11.21 4.93
C ASN A 5 -17.81 9.81 5.32
N ALA A 6 -18.11 8.81 4.50
CA ALA A 6 -17.66 7.44 4.72
C ALA A 6 -16.13 7.39 4.75
N THR A 7 -15.59 6.54 5.62
CA THR A 7 -14.15 6.33 5.78
C THR A 7 -13.78 4.91 5.39
N ILE A 8 -12.57 4.71 4.88
CA ILE A 8 -12.05 3.37 4.60
C ILE A 8 -11.87 2.65 5.94
N THR A 9 -12.42 1.44 6.05
CA THR A 9 -12.21 0.59 7.23
C THR A 9 -11.13 -0.44 6.96
N THR A 10 -11.27 -1.21 5.89
CA THR A 10 -10.38 -2.33 5.60
C THR A 10 -9.89 -2.26 4.16
N VAL A 11 -8.59 -2.50 3.95
CA VAL A 11 -8.02 -2.64 2.61
C VAL A 11 -7.43 -4.03 2.46
N ARG A 12 -8.02 -4.82 1.56
CA ARG A 12 -7.41 -6.06 1.07
C ARG A 12 -6.45 -5.73 -0.04
N TYR A 13 -5.26 -6.29 0.03
CA TYR A 13 -4.16 -5.93 -0.86
C TYR A 13 -3.46 -7.18 -1.41
N ARG A 14 -2.90 -7.03 -2.61
CA ARG A 14 -1.97 -7.97 -3.20
C ARG A 14 -0.91 -7.20 -3.99
N TRP A 15 0.35 -7.51 -3.74
CA TRP A 15 1.51 -7.03 -4.48
C TRP A 15 2.50 -8.18 -4.73
N GLY A 16 3.27 -8.07 -5.81
CA GLY A 16 4.32 -9.03 -6.10
C GLY A 16 5.42 -8.40 -6.93
N TYR A 17 6.66 -8.74 -6.58
CA TYR A 17 7.85 -8.52 -7.39
C TYR A 17 8.51 -9.88 -7.66
N GLN A 18 9.15 -10.02 -8.82
CA GLN A 18 9.88 -11.23 -9.19
C GLN A 18 11.02 -11.52 -8.19
N PHE A 19 11.27 -12.80 -7.91
CA PHE A 19 12.41 -13.24 -7.10
C PHE A 19 13.68 -13.41 -7.97
N PRO A 20 14.88 -13.19 -7.42
CA PRO A 20 15.15 -12.71 -6.06
C PRO A 20 14.80 -11.22 -5.90
N ARG A 21 14.27 -10.86 -4.73
CA ARG A 21 13.99 -9.45 -4.40
C ARG A 21 15.29 -8.77 -3.96
N PRO A 22 15.53 -7.51 -4.33
CA PRO A 22 16.72 -6.79 -3.89
C PRO A 22 16.71 -6.61 -2.37
N THR A 23 17.89 -6.75 -1.75
CA THR A 23 18.09 -6.41 -0.34
C THR A 23 17.72 -4.94 -0.12
N GLY A 24 16.96 -4.67 0.94
CA GLY A 24 16.47 -3.32 1.23
C GLY A 24 15.16 -2.95 0.55
N LEU A 25 14.53 -3.84 -0.23
CA LEU A 25 13.17 -3.62 -0.72
C LEU A 25 12.23 -3.34 0.45
N ARG A 26 11.46 -2.26 0.32
CA ARG A 26 10.38 -1.87 1.22
C ARG A 26 9.13 -1.56 0.41
N VAL A 27 8.01 -2.10 0.84
CA VAL A 27 6.68 -1.88 0.23
C VAL A 27 5.73 -1.38 1.29
N LEU A 28 5.21 -0.17 1.10
CA LEU A 28 4.21 0.44 1.96
C LEU A 28 2.88 0.52 1.22
N LEU A 29 1.78 0.38 1.94
CA LEU A 29 0.44 0.68 1.45
C LEU A 29 -0.06 1.93 2.16
N CYS A 30 -0.26 3.02 1.42
CA CYS A 30 -0.59 4.31 2.01
C CYS A 30 -1.81 4.96 1.35
N ASN A 31 -2.44 5.90 2.07
CA ASN A 31 -3.33 6.87 1.44
C ASN A 31 -2.55 7.80 0.48
N ASP A 32 -3.25 8.46 -0.44
CA ASP A 32 -2.68 9.33 -1.48
C ASP A 32 -1.70 10.41 -0.96
N GLY A 33 -1.93 10.91 0.26
CA GLY A 33 -1.05 11.90 0.91
C GLY A 33 0.16 11.32 1.64
N GLY A 34 0.32 10.00 1.70
CA GLY A 34 1.39 9.32 2.44
C GLY A 34 1.38 9.55 3.96
N THR A 35 0.30 10.12 4.50
CA THR A 35 0.19 10.44 5.93
C THR A 35 -0.15 9.22 6.76
N LYS A 36 -0.82 8.24 6.17
CA LYS A 36 -1.22 6.96 6.77
C LYS A 36 -0.67 5.84 5.91
N CYS A 37 0.29 5.10 6.46
CA CYS A 37 1.03 4.06 5.76
C CYS A 37 1.15 2.80 6.61
N PHE A 38 1.00 1.65 5.97
CA PHE A 38 1.21 0.33 6.58
C PHE A 38 2.35 -0.38 5.87
N ASP A 39 3.26 -0.97 6.65
CA ASP A 39 4.36 -1.76 6.10
C ASP A 39 3.86 -3.15 5.71
N VAL A 40 3.94 -3.46 4.42
CA VAL A 40 3.48 -4.73 3.84
C VAL A 40 4.61 -5.50 3.17
N THR A 41 5.87 -5.12 3.44
CA THR A 41 7.07 -5.61 2.74
C THR A 41 7.24 -7.14 2.76
N THR A 42 6.82 -7.80 3.83
CA THR A 42 7.09 -9.23 4.04
C THR A 42 6.05 -10.14 3.39
N VAL A 43 4.81 -9.68 3.26
CA VAL A 43 3.69 -10.50 2.78
C VAL A 43 3.08 -9.85 1.54
N GLY A 44 3.15 -10.55 0.40
CA GLY A 44 2.62 -10.08 -0.88
C GLY A 44 1.10 -10.03 -0.98
N SER A 45 0.36 -10.44 0.04
CA SER A 45 -1.09 -10.37 0.06
C SER A 45 -1.62 -10.41 1.48
N GLY A 46 -2.63 -9.59 1.78
CA GLY A 46 -3.22 -9.59 3.10
C GLY A 46 -4.28 -8.53 3.25
N THR A 47 -4.48 -8.13 4.49
CA THR A 47 -5.43 -7.09 4.88
C THR A 47 -4.73 -6.12 5.82
N VAL A 48 -5.00 -4.82 5.64
CA VAL A 48 -4.63 -3.78 6.60
C VAL A 48 -5.89 -3.09 7.10
N ASN A 49 -5.88 -2.69 8.37
CA ASN A 49 -6.97 -1.98 9.01
C ASN A 49 -6.71 -0.47 8.95
N PHE A 50 -7.58 0.26 8.25
CA PHE A 50 -7.62 1.72 8.18
C PHE A 50 -8.68 2.32 9.13
N ASP A 51 -9.41 1.49 9.88
CA ASP A 51 -10.38 1.97 10.85
C ASP A 51 -9.72 2.91 11.87
N GLY A 52 -10.42 4.01 12.19
CA GLY A 52 -9.89 5.09 13.04
C GLY A 52 -8.87 6.03 12.36
N GLU A 53 -8.35 5.70 11.17
CA GLU A 53 -7.37 6.55 10.48
C GLU A 53 -7.98 7.78 9.79
N SER A 54 -9.32 7.88 9.81
CA SER A 54 -10.09 9.01 9.24
C SER A 54 -9.79 9.27 7.75
N VAL A 55 -9.42 8.22 7.01
CA VAL A 55 -9.18 8.29 5.57
C VAL A 55 -10.53 8.24 4.85
N SER A 56 -10.86 9.29 4.10
CA SER A 56 -12.08 9.35 3.30
C SER A 56 -12.14 8.19 2.31
N ALA A 57 -13.33 7.61 2.14
CA ALA A 57 -13.62 6.57 1.15
C ALA A 57 -13.23 6.95 -0.29
N ASN A 58 -13.23 8.26 -0.59
CA ASN A 58 -12.86 8.79 -1.91
C ASN A 58 -11.35 9.03 -2.07
N THR A 59 -10.55 8.80 -1.03
CA THR A 59 -9.10 8.94 -1.09
C THR A 59 -8.47 7.69 -1.70
N PRO A 60 -7.67 7.82 -2.78
CA PRO A 60 -6.93 6.70 -3.32
C PRO A 60 -5.98 6.06 -2.30
N VAL A 61 -5.82 4.75 -2.40
CA VAL A 61 -4.79 3.98 -1.68
C VAL A 61 -3.77 3.49 -2.70
N ARG A 62 -2.47 3.60 -2.39
CA ARG A 62 -1.37 3.31 -3.30
C ARG A 62 -0.28 2.49 -2.63
N PHE A 63 0.40 1.66 -3.42
CA PHE A 63 1.66 1.07 -3.00
C PHE A 63 2.80 2.06 -3.23
N TYR A 64 3.68 2.18 -2.24
CA TYR A 64 4.95 2.89 -2.33
C TYR A 64 6.06 1.86 -2.13
N ALA A 65 6.73 1.51 -3.23
CA ALA A 65 7.87 0.61 -3.21
C ALA A 65 9.18 1.39 -3.39
N ARG A 66 10.17 1.05 -2.57
CA ARG A 66 11.52 1.60 -2.65
C ARG A 66 12.54 0.52 -2.29
N VAL A 67 13.80 0.72 -2.64
CA VAL A 67 14.90 -0.07 -2.11
C VAL A 67 15.78 0.87 -1.31
N ASP A 68 15.90 0.61 -0.02
CA ASP A 68 16.75 1.39 0.88
C ASP A 68 18.22 1.04 0.62
N GLY A 69 19.00 2.04 0.18
CA GLY A 69 20.41 1.86 -0.18
C GLY A 69 20.97 3.04 -0.99
N THR A 70 22.20 2.90 -1.46
CA THR A 70 22.86 3.84 -2.37
C THR A 70 23.26 3.12 -3.67
N GLY A 71 23.26 3.83 -4.79
CA GLY A 71 23.64 3.27 -6.10
C GLY A 71 22.48 3.11 -7.07
N THR A 72 22.73 2.43 -8.21
CA THR A 72 21.73 2.18 -9.24
C THR A 72 20.90 0.95 -8.89
N MET A 73 19.58 1.05 -9.11
CA MET A 73 18.67 -0.09 -9.00
C MET A 73 18.45 -0.67 -10.40
N SER A 74 18.63 -1.98 -10.56
CA SER A 74 18.07 -2.68 -11.73
C SER A 74 16.53 -2.62 -11.67
N PRO A 75 15.83 -2.48 -12.81
CA PRO A 75 14.37 -2.42 -12.81
C PRO A 75 13.76 -3.59 -12.04
N LEU A 76 12.87 -3.29 -11.08
CA LEU A 76 12.02 -4.29 -10.45
C LEU A 76 10.97 -4.73 -11.48
N ILE A 77 11.15 -5.92 -12.04
CA ILE A 77 10.24 -6.47 -13.05
C ILE A 77 9.03 -7.13 -12.37
N GLY A 78 7.83 -6.91 -12.93
CA GLY A 78 6.63 -7.68 -12.61
C GLY A 78 5.71 -7.08 -11.54
N GLU A 79 5.71 -5.76 -11.36
CA GLU A 79 4.75 -5.11 -10.45
C GLU A 79 3.31 -5.49 -10.80
N GLN A 80 2.68 -6.28 -9.93
CA GLN A 80 1.24 -6.54 -9.97
C GLN A 80 0.65 -5.99 -8.67
N GLY A 81 0.05 -4.81 -8.72
CA GLY A 81 -0.64 -4.18 -7.59
C GLY A 81 -2.16 -4.24 -7.75
N GLN A 82 -2.86 -4.85 -6.80
CA GLN A 82 -4.32 -4.80 -6.73
C GLN A 82 -4.77 -4.50 -5.29
N PHE A 83 -5.78 -3.66 -5.15
CA PHE A 83 -6.41 -3.35 -3.87
C PHE A 83 -7.93 -3.32 -4.00
N ARG A 84 -8.62 -3.68 -2.91
CA ARG A 84 -10.07 -3.55 -2.73
C ARG A 84 -10.32 -3.00 -1.33
N SER A 85 -10.91 -1.82 -1.25
CA SER A 85 -11.35 -1.19 0.00
C SER A 85 -12.77 -1.64 0.36
N GLU A 86 -13.02 -1.73 1.67
CA GLU A 86 -14.34 -1.88 2.27
C GLU A 86 -14.65 -0.58 3.05
N LEU A 87 -15.92 -0.19 3.05
CA LEU A 87 -16.45 1.02 3.66
C LEU A 87 -17.18 0.67 4.95
#